data_AF-A0A7V0IFP4-F1
#
_entry.id   AF-A0A7V0IFP4-F1
#
_cell.length_a   1.000
_cell.length_b   1.000
_cell.length_c   1.000
_cell.angle_alpha   90.00
_cell.angle_beta   90.00
_cell.angle_gamma   90.00
#
_symmetry.space_group_name_H-M   'P 1'
#
loop_
_entity.id
_entity.type
_entity.pdbx_description
1 polymer ?
#
loop_
_entity_poly.entity_id
_entity_poly.type
_entity_poly.pdbx_seq_one_letter_code
_entity_poly.pdbx_strand_id
1 'polypeptide(L)'
;MSKKRIKRFAPIVPGIFTMGNMFSGFVSILHSTAGKTISGAWLIILGAVFDLLDGKIARMTRTTSEIGVQLDSFSDFLTFGVAPGVLLF
;
A
#
# COMPACT_ATOMS: atom_id res chain seq x y z
N MET A 1 2.41 -29.79 18.93
CA MET A 1 2.82 -28.43 19.36
C MET A 1 3.40 -27.67 18.14
N SER A 2 2.59 -27.02 17.27
CA SER A 2 3.14 -26.25 16.13
C SER A 2 2.18 -25.23 15.46
N LYS A 3 0.85 -25.40 15.56
CA LYS A 3 -0.14 -24.50 14.91
C LYS A 3 -0.24 -23.09 15.51
N LYS A 4 0.38 -22.81 16.67
CA LYS A 4 0.24 -21.54 17.41
C LYS A 4 1.18 -20.43 16.92
N ARG A 5 2.32 -20.75 16.30
CA ARG A 5 3.31 -19.74 15.84
C ARG A 5 2.87 -18.98 14.59
N ILE A 6 2.18 -19.64 13.65
CA ILE A 6 1.74 -19.04 12.38
C ILE A 6 0.70 -17.93 12.62
N LYS A 7 -0.15 -18.07 13.65
CA LYS A 7 -1.13 -17.05 14.05
C LYS A 7 -0.52 -15.73 14.53
N ARG A 8 0.77 -15.72 14.92
CA ARG A 8 1.43 -14.52 15.49
C ARG A 8 2.02 -13.61 14.40
N PHE A 9 2.30 -14.14 13.21
CA PHE A 9 2.87 -13.40 12.07
C PHE A 9 1.85 -13.11 10.97
N ALA A 10 0.69 -13.77 10.98
CA ALA A 10 -0.40 -13.52 10.05
C ALA A 10 -0.89 -12.05 9.96
N PRO A 11 -0.84 -11.20 11.01
CA PRO A 11 -1.22 -9.80 10.90
C PRO A 11 -0.13 -8.88 10.30
N ILE A 12 1.12 -9.35 10.24
CA ILE A 12 2.26 -8.51 9.78
C ILE A 12 2.37 -8.55 8.25
N VAL A 13 1.93 -9.64 7.62
CA VAL A 13 2.04 -9.82 6.17
C VAL A 13 1.26 -8.77 5.38
N PRO A 14 -0.03 -8.47 5.68
CA PRO A 14 -0.76 -7.43 4.96
C PRO A 14 -0.07 -6.07 5.08
N GLY A 15 0.35 -5.69 6.29
CA GLY A 15 0.97 -4.39 6.54
C GLY A 15 2.24 -4.11 5.74
N ILE A 16 3.01 -5.14 5.36
CA ILE A 16 4.19 -4.96 4.50
C ILE A 16 3.78 -4.55 3.08
N PHE A 17 2.71 -5.13 2.55
CA PHE A 17 2.20 -4.77 1.23
C PHE A 17 1.54 -3.38 1.27
N THR A 18 0.81 -3.06 2.35
CA THR A 18 0.29 -1.71 2.59
C THR A 18 1.41 -0.67 2.62
N MET A 19 2.52 -0.95 3.31
CA MET A 19 3.69 -0.08 3.30
C MET A 19 4.31 0.05 1.91
N GLY A 20 4.26 -1.00 1.09
CA GLY A 20 4.68 -0.98 -0.31
C GLY A 20 3.81 -0.07 -1.18
N ASN A 21 2.49 -0.10 -0.98
CA ASN A 21 1.55 0.84 -1.60
C ASN A 21 1.91 2.28 -1.21
N MET A 22 2.03 2.57 0.09
CA MET A 22 2.35 3.90 0.61
C MET A 22 3.69 4.43 0.10
N PHE A 23 4.72 3.57 0.05
CA PHE A 23 6.02 3.93 -0.49
C PHE A 23 5.93 4.28 -1.97
N SER A 24 5.16 3.53 -2.75
CA SER A 24 4.96 3.79 -4.17
C SER A 24 4.23 5.12 -4.40
N GLY A 25 3.19 5.43 -3.62
CA GLY A 25 2.51 6.71 -3.64
C GLY A 25 3.43 7.90 -3.28
N PHE A 26 4.24 7.76 -2.24
CA PHE A 26 5.20 8.79 -1.85
C PHE A 26 6.27 9.03 -2.91
N VAL A 27 6.86 7.98 -3.46
CA VAL A 27 7.87 8.10 -4.53
C VAL A 27 7.25 8.63 -5.82
N SER A 28 5.97 8.36 -6.07
CA SER A 28 5.23 8.97 -7.18
C SER A 28 5.16 10.49 -7.02
N ILE A 29 4.78 10.98 -5.83
CA ILE A 29 4.75 12.42 -5.51
C ILE A 29 6.12 13.07 -5.76
N LEU A 30 7.20 12.42 -5.31
CA LEU A 30 8.57 12.91 -5.55
C LEU A 30 8.93 12.96 -7.05
N HIS A 31 8.54 11.96 -7.84
CA HIS A 31 8.80 11.97 -9.27
C HIS A 31 7.95 13.01 -10.00
N SER A 32 6.68 13.16 -9.63
CA SER A 32 5.76 14.15 -10.18
C SER A 32 6.28 15.57 -9.94
N THR A 33 6.68 15.89 -8.70
CA THR A 33 7.28 17.20 -8.35
C THR A 33 8.63 17.45 -9.01
N ALA A 34 9.37 16.40 -9.41
CA ALA A 34 10.60 16.51 -10.18
C ALA A 34 10.36 16.60 -11.71
N GLY A 35 9.11 16.75 -12.17
CA GLY A 35 8.74 16.81 -13.59
C GLY A 35 8.80 15.46 -14.33
N LYS A 36 8.99 14.35 -13.61
CA LYS A 36 9.05 12.98 -14.17
C LYS A 36 7.67 12.32 -14.11
N THR A 37 6.68 12.95 -14.72
CA THR A 37 5.25 12.57 -14.65
C THR A 37 4.99 11.12 -15.08
N ILE A 38 5.64 10.64 -16.14
CA ILE A 38 5.48 9.26 -16.63
C ILE A 38 5.94 8.24 -15.56
N SER A 39 7.07 8.50 -14.92
CA SER A 39 7.57 7.63 -13.83
C SER A 39 6.63 7.67 -12.63
N GLY A 40 6.11 8.85 -12.27
CA GLY A 40 5.10 9.00 -11.22
C GLY A 40 3.83 8.19 -11.49
N ALA A 41 3.35 8.17 -12.73
CA ALA A 41 2.14 7.45 -13.11
C ALA A 41 2.34 5.93 -12.97
N TRP A 42 3.48 5.41 -13.41
CA TRP A 42 3.82 4.00 -13.23
C TRP A 42 3.92 3.59 -11.77
N LEU A 43 4.40 4.49 -10.89
CA LEU A 43 4.46 4.24 -9.45
C LEU A 43 3.07 4.19 -8.80
N ILE A 44 2.10 4.97 -9.27
CA ILE A 44 0.70 4.86 -8.80
C ILE A 44 0.11 3.51 -9.20
N ILE A 45 0.36 3.07 -10.43
CA ILE A 45 -0.07 1.74 -10.90
C ILE A 45 0.60 0.64 -10.06
N LEU A 46 1.88 0.79 -9.74
CA LEU A 46 2.58 -0.14 -8.86
C LEU A 46 1.96 -0.18 -7.44
N GLY A 47 1.58 0.98 -6.91
CA GLY A 47 0.84 1.08 -5.66
C GLY A 47 -0.49 0.33 -5.67
N ALA A 48 -1.26 0.41 -6.78
CA ALA A 48 -2.47 -0.37 -6.98
C ALA A 48 -2.22 -1.89 -6.98
N VAL A 49 -1.09 -2.34 -7.51
CA VAL A 49 -0.72 -3.76 -7.42
C VAL A 49 -0.47 -4.16 -5.97
N PHE A 50 0.21 -3.33 -5.18
CA PHE A 50 0.46 -3.62 -3.76
C PHE A 50 -0.82 -3.64 -2.92
N ASP A 51 -1.71 -2.68 -3.11
CA ASP A 51 -3.04 -2.63 -2.47
C ASP A 51 -3.86 -3.91 -2.75
N LEU A 52 -3.96 -4.29 -4.02
CA LEU A 52 -4.67 -5.51 -4.42
C LEU A 52 -4.09 -6.78 -3.79
N LEU A 53 -2.77 -6.82 -3.57
CA LEU A 53 -2.10 -7.94 -2.92
C LEU A 53 -2.37 -7.96 -1.42
N ASP A 54 -2.30 -6.81 -0.75
CA ASP A 54 -2.56 -6.71 0.69
C ASP A 54 -4.01 -7.08 1.01
N GLY A 55 -4.97 -6.54 0.27
CA GLY A 55 -6.39 -6.76 0.52
C GLY A 55 -6.79 -8.23 0.30
N LYS A 56 -6.17 -8.89 -0.68
CA LYS A 56 -6.31 -10.35 -0.89
C LYS A 56 -5.71 -11.13 0.26
N ILE A 57 -4.50 -10.79 0.70
CA ILE A 57 -3.80 -11.50 1.78
C ILE A 57 -4.55 -11.34 3.10
N ALA A 58 -5.02 -10.12 3.43
CA ALA A 58 -5.79 -9.83 4.63
C ALA A 58 -7.10 -10.64 4.70
N ARG A 59 -7.81 -10.77 3.57
CA ARG A 59 -9.02 -11.59 3.46
C ARG A 59 -8.72 -13.09 3.62
N MET A 60 -7.64 -13.57 3.03
CA MET A 60 -7.24 -14.98 3.11
C MET A 60 -6.77 -15.38 4.50
N THR A 61 -6.05 -14.52 5.21
CA THR A 61 -5.54 -14.80 6.56
C THR A 61 -6.58 -14.58 7.65
N ARG A 62 -7.74 -13.96 7.37
CA ARG A 62 -8.72 -13.51 8.39
C ARG A 62 -8.06 -12.74 9.53
N THR A 63 -6.95 -12.07 9.22
CA THR A 63 -6.11 -11.39 10.21
C THR A 63 -6.04 -9.92 9.87
N THR A 64 -7.13 -9.22 10.13
CA THR A 64 -7.23 -7.76 9.98
C THR A 64 -6.98 -7.12 11.34
N SER A 65 -5.86 -6.41 11.47
CA SER A 65 -5.58 -5.55 12.63
C SER A 65 -6.23 -4.19 12.41
N GLU A 66 -6.79 -3.58 13.46
CA GLU A 66 -7.38 -2.24 13.40
C GLU A 66 -6.37 -1.18 12.92
N ILE A 67 -5.11 -1.30 13.35
CA ILE A 67 -4.00 -0.46 12.88
C ILE A 67 -3.72 -0.71 11.40
N GLY A 68 -3.79 -1.98 10.96
CA GLY A 68 -3.56 -2.33 9.56
C GLY A 68 -4.62 -1.72 8.64
N VAL A 69 -5.88 -1.73 9.07
CA VAL A 69 -7.01 -1.14 8.33
C VAL A 69 -6.87 0.39 8.23
N GLN A 70 -6.45 1.06 9.30
CA GLN A 70 -6.19 2.51 9.27
C GLN A 70 -5.00 2.84 8.36
N LEU A 71 -3.94 2.03 8.41
CA LEU A 71 -2.76 2.22 7.57
C LEU A 71 -3.08 2.01 6.09
N ASP A 72 -3.93 1.02 5.78
CA ASP A 72 -4.44 0.74 4.44
C ASP A 72 -5.21 1.93 3.87
N SER A 73 -6.18 2.42 4.64
CA SER A 73 -6.95 3.61 4.28
C SER A 73 -6.07 4.85 4.05
N PHE A 74 -5.03 5.04 4.87
CA PHE A 74 -4.09 6.16 4.71
C PHE A 74 -3.20 5.98 3.48
N SER A 75 -2.73 4.76 3.24
CA SER A 75 -1.94 4.41 2.06
C SER A 75 -2.72 4.67 0.79
N ASP A 76 -3.98 4.23 0.71
CA ASP A 76 -4.86 4.47 -0.43
C ASP A 76 -5.15 5.95 -0.66
N PHE A 77 -5.40 6.70 0.41
CA PHE A 77 -5.57 8.15 0.32
C PHE A 77 -4.31 8.82 -0.26
N LEU A 78 -3.12 8.42 0.19
CA LEU A 78 -1.86 8.96 -0.32
C LEU A 78 -1.64 8.59 -1.80
N THR A 79 -1.80 7.32 -2.16
CA THR A 79 -1.44 6.80 -3.48
C THR A 79 -2.48 7.06 -4.56
N PHE A 80 -3.78 7.07 -4.23
CA PHE A 80 -4.87 7.29 -5.20
C PHE A 80 -5.59 8.62 -5.04
N GLY A 81 -5.44 9.30 -3.89
CA GLY A 81 -5.94 10.65 -3.69
C GLY A 81 -4.88 11.70 -4.00
N VAL A 82 -3.79 11.69 -3.22
CA VAL A 82 -2.78 12.75 -3.27
C VAL A 82 -1.86 12.61 -4.48
N ALA A 83 -1.27 11.43 -4.73
CA ALA A 83 -0.29 11.26 -5.78
C ALA A 83 -0.80 11.60 -7.20
N PRO A 84 -2.02 11.22 -7.62
CA PRO A 84 -2.56 11.63 -8.92
C PRO A 84 -2.83 13.14 -8.96
N GLY A 85 -3.28 13.74 -7.85
CA GLY A 85 -3.45 15.18 -7.74
C GLY A 85 -2.14 15.93 -7.99
N VAL A 86 -1.07 15.51 -7.32
CA VAL A 86 0.28 16.09 -7.53
C VAL A 86 0.85 15.74 -8.91
N LEU A 87 0.47 14.61 -9.49
CA LEU A 87 0.92 14.24 -10.83
C LEU A 87 0.32 15.13 -11.93
N LEU A 88 -0.87 15.67 -11.71
CA LEU A 88 -1.57 16.52 -12.67
C LEU A 88 -1.08 17.98 -12.68
N PHE A 89 -0.50 18.48 -11.58
CA PHE A 89 -0.13 19.87 -11.38
C PHE A 89 1.37 20.05 -11.14
#